data_AF-A0A7Y9H2A1-F1
#
_entry.id   AF-A0A7Y9H2A1-F1
#
_cell.length_a   1.000
_cell.length_b   1.000
_cell.length_c   1.000
_cell.angle_alpha   90.00
_cell.angle_beta   90.00
_cell.angle_gamma   90.00
#
_symmetry.space_group_name_H-M   'P 1'
#
loop_
_entity.id
_entity.type
_entity.pdbx_description
1 polymer ?
#
loop_
_entity_poly.entity_id
_entity_poly.type
_entity_poly.pdbx_seq_one_letter_code
_entity_poly.pdbx_strand_id
1 'polypeptide(L)'
;MSKMDNLRAMREARYAEAQKRAGSAPARPKAAKAPVAPAAPKTVETRVEEATGDDLCGHRNISGRSCTREKGHPQKSHRYS
;
A
#
# COMPACT_ATOMS: atom_id res chain seq x y z
N MET A 1 20.10 -24.82 -11.09
CA MET A 1 19.43 -24.17 -9.95
C MET A 1 17.95 -24.08 -10.26
N SER A 2 17.11 -24.74 -9.47
CA SER A 2 15.65 -24.65 -9.62
C SER A 2 15.19 -23.22 -9.31
N LYS A 3 14.05 -22.80 -9.86
CA LYS A 3 13.38 -21.54 -9.51
C LYS A 3 13.20 -21.40 -7.99
N MET A 4 12.99 -22.52 -7.30
CA MET A 4 12.86 -22.57 -5.84
C MET A 4 14.18 -22.31 -5.11
N ASP A 5 15.32 -22.72 -5.68
CA ASP A 5 16.64 -22.46 -5.10
C ASP A 5 16.98 -20.98 -5.18
N ASN A 6 16.65 -20.32 -6.28
CA ASN A 6 16.83 -18.87 -6.44
C ASN A 6 15.99 -18.07 -5.43
N LEU A 7 14.74 -18.47 -5.20
CA LEU A 7 13.89 -17.83 -4.19
C LEU A 7 14.39 -18.05 -2.76
N ARG A 8 14.90 -19.25 -2.47
CA ARG A 8 15.52 -19.58 -1.18
C ARG A 8 16.78 -18.74 -0.95
N ALA A 9 17.67 -18.66 -1.94
CA ALA A 9 18.90 -17.87 -1.86
C ALA A 9 18.62 -16.37 -1.63
N MET A 10 17.63 -15.80 -2.32
CA MET A 10 17.22 -14.41 -2.12
C MET A 10 16.66 -14.16 -0.72
N ARG A 11 15.88 -15.11 -0.18
CA ARG A 11 15.34 -15.03 1.17
C ARG A 11 16.45 -15.10 2.22
N GLU A 12 17.37 -16.04 2.09
CA GLU A 12 18.50 -16.21 3.00
C GLU A 12 19.44 -14.99 3.00
N ALA A 13 19.70 -14.41 1.82
CA ALA A 13 20.45 -13.16 1.71
C ALA A 13 19.77 -12.03 2.51
N ARG A 14 18.45 -11.86 2.37
CA ARG A 14 17.68 -10.85 3.11
C ARG A 14 17.70 -11.08 4.62
N TYR A 15 17.59 -12.33 5.06
CA TYR A 15 17.71 -12.66 6.48
C TYR A 15 19.11 -12.39 7.02
N ALA A 16 20.16 -12.72 6.27
CA ALA A 16 21.53 -12.43 6.66
C ALA A 16 21.79 -10.91 6.76
N GLU A 17 21.29 -10.11 5.82
CA GLU A 17 21.34 -8.64 5.90
C GLU A 17 20.60 -8.11 7.13
N ALA A 18 19.39 -8.63 7.40
CA ALA A 18 18.58 -8.20 8.55
C ALA A 18 19.25 -8.55 9.88
N GLN A 19 19.85 -9.74 10.01
CA GLN A 19 20.57 -10.14 11.22
C GLN A 19 21.81 -9.28 11.46
N LYS A 20 22.58 -8.97 10.41
CA LYS A 20 23.73 -8.05 10.50
C LYS A 20 23.30 -6.65 10.96
N ARG A 21 22.17 -6.16 10.48
CA ARG A 21 21.61 -4.87 10.90
C ARG A 21 21.06 -4.91 12.32
N ALA A 22 20.44 -6.00 12.74
CA ALA A 22 19.88 -6.16 14.07
C ALA A 22 20.95 -6.13 15.17
N GLY A 23 22.15 -6.68 14.91
CA GLY A 23 23.28 -6.62 15.85
C GLY A 23 23.93 -5.24 15.96
N SER A 24 23.77 -4.38 14.95
CA SER A 24 24.35 -3.02 14.90
C SER A 24 23.32 -1.92 15.17
N ALA A 25 22.04 -2.25 15.32
CA ALA A 25 21.00 -1.28 15.58
C ALA A 25 21.02 -0.89 17.07
N PRO A 26 21.06 0.42 17.40
CA PRO A 26 20.90 0.85 18.79
C PRO A 26 19.55 0.36 19.30
N ALA A 27 19.54 -0.19 20.52
CA ALA A 27 18.31 -0.60 21.19
C ALA A 27 17.35 0.59 21.26
N ARG A 28 16.33 0.58 20.42
CA ARG A 28 15.29 1.60 20.46
C ARG A 28 14.59 1.44 21.81
N PRO A 29 14.53 2.48 22.66
CA PRO A 29 13.80 2.38 23.91
C PRO A 29 12.35 2.01 23.57
N LYS A 30 11.82 1.00 24.26
CA LYS A 30 10.40 0.66 24.22
C LYS A 30 9.67 1.90 24.70
N ALA A 31 9.20 2.73 23.77
CA ALA A 31 8.38 3.87 24.10
C ALA A 31 7.18 3.35 24.89
N ALA A 32 7.03 3.82 26.13
CA ALA A 32 5.83 3.56 26.91
C ALA A 32 4.63 4.00 26.06
N LYS A 33 3.68 3.10 25.85
CA LYS A 33 2.45 3.43 25.13
C LYS A 33 1.76 4.54 25.93
N ALA A 34 1.73 5.75 25.36
CA ALA A 34 0.92 6.82 25.89
C ALA A 34 -0.55 6.36 25.94
N PRO A 35 -1.33 6.75 26.96
CA PRO A 35 -2.75 6.47 27.00
C PRO A 35 -3.41 7.10 25.77
N VAL A 36 -4.18 6.29 25.05
CA VAL A 36 -4.91 6.73 23.85
C VAL A 36 -6.09 7.57 24.32
N ALA A 37 -6.08 8.87 24.00
CA ALA A 37 -7.23 9.74 24.23
C ALA A 37 -8.42 9.26 23.37
N PRO A 38 -9.67 9.32 23.88
CA PRO A 38 -10.84 8.97 23.09
C PRO A 38 -10.95 9.89 21.88
N ALA A 39 -11.28 9.32 20.73
CA ALA A 39 -11.40 10.05 19.49
C ALA A 39 -12.51 11.11 19.59
N ALA A 40 -12.18 12.37 19.31
CA ALA A 40 -13.18 13.42 19.13
C ALA A 40 -14.09 13.08 17.93
N PRO A 41 -15.39 13.37 18.00
CA PRO A 41 -16.29 13.16 16.87
C PRO A 41 -15.87 14.05 15.71
N LYS A 42 -15.47 13.42 14.61
CA LYS A 42 -15.21 14.13 13.36
C LYS A 42 -16.56 14.48 12.75
N THR A 43 -16.88 15.77 12.70
CA THR A 43 -17.93 16.28 11.80
C THR A 43 -17.49 16.00 10.38
N VAL A 44 -18.11 14.99 9.76
CA VAL A 44 -17.95 14.71 8.34
C VAL A 44 -18.83 15.72 7.62
N GLU A 45 -18.22 16.78 7.08
CA GLU A 45 -18.88 17.54 6.04
C GLU A 45 -18.94 16.65 4.80
N THR A 46 -20.12 16.09 4.58
CA THR A 46 -20.44 15.32 3.39
C THR A 46 -20.43 16.27 2.21
N ARG A 47 -19.29 16.37 1.52
CA ARG A 47 -19.25 16.92 0.17
C ARG A 47 -20.06 16.00 -0.72
N VAL A 48 -21.32 16.36 -0.94
CA VAL A 48 -22.16 15.77 -1.98
C VAL A 48 -21.65 16.36 -3.29
N GLU A 49 -20.63 15.72 -3.87
CA GLU A 49 -20.42 15.79 -5.30
C GLU A 49 -21.44 14.84 -5.93
N GLU A 50 -22.46 15.42 -6.55
CA GLU A 50 -23.35 14.70 -7.44
C GLU A 50 -22.50 14.04 -8.53
N ALA A 51 -22.21 12.75 -8.35
CA ALA A 51 -21.69 11.88 -9.38
C ALA A 51 -22.81 11.66 -10.40
N THR A 52 -23.01 12.67 -11.26
CA THR A 52 -23.65 12.50 -12.55
C THR A 52 -22.92 11.36 -13.25
N GLY A 53 -23.67 10.33 -13.67
CA GLY A 53 -23.15 9.05 -14.17
C GLY A 53 -22.01 9.15 -15.17
N ASP A 54 -21.22 8.07 -15.21
CA ASP A 54 -19.94 7.87 -15.91
C ASP A 54 -18.67 8.28 -15.14
N ASP A 55 -18.64 7.99 -13.83
CA ASP A 55 -17.40 8.02 -13.05
C ASP A 55 -16.43 6.91 -13.52
N LEU A 56 -15.21 7.28 -13.92
CA LEU A 56 -14.15 6.34 -14.27
C LEU A 56 -13.53 5.66 -13.04
N CYS A 57 -12.88 4.52 -13.26
CA CYS A 57 -12.25 3.67 -12.26
C CYS A 57 -11.11 4.33 -11.45
N GLY A 58 -10.64 5.50 -11.87
CA GLY A 58 -9.66 6.31 -11.11
C GLY A 58 -8.23 5.78 -11.08
N HIS A 59 -7.96 4.58 -11.62
CA HIS A 59 -6.62 4.02 -11.69
C HIS A 59 -5.76 4.76 -12.72
N ARG A 60 -4.48 4.99 -12.39
CA ARG A 60 -3.49 5.58 -13.30
C ARG A 60 -2.31 4.64 -13.50
N ASN A 61 -1.79 4.59 -14.73
CA ASN A 61 -0.56 3.86 -15.03
C ASN A 61 0.69 4.67 -14.66
N ILE A 62 1.87 4.08 -14.81
CA ILE A 62 3.15 4.72 -14.52
C ILE A 62 3.44 5.94 -15.41
N SER A 63 2.84 5.99 -16.60
CA SER A 63 2.92 7.10 -17.55
C SER A 63 1.88 8.19 -17.29
N GLY A 64 1.11 8.09 -16.20
CA GLY A 64 0.09 9.06 -15.80
C GLY A 64 -1.25 8.98 -16.54
N ARG A 65 -1.45 8.01 -17.44
CA ARG A 65 -2.72 7.82 -18.16
C ARG A 65 -3.77 7.19 -17.26
N SER A 66 -4.99 7.72 -17.27
CA SER A 66 -6.12 7.21 -16.48
C SER A 66 -6.83 6.05 -17.16
N CYS A 67 -7.36 5.12 -16.37
CA CYS A 67 -8.19 4.05 -16.87
C CYS A 67 -9.53 4.60 -17.37
N THR A 68 -9.88 4.32 -18.62
CA THR A 68 -11.10 4.80 -19.28
C THR A 68 -12.29 3.85 -19.06
N ARG A 69 -12.24 3.01 -18.02
CA ARG A 69 -13.34 2.11 -17.67
C ARG A 69 -14.14 2.69 -16.51
N GLU A 70 -15.40 2.27 -16.43
CA GLU A 70 -16.29 2.59 -15.33
C GLU A 70 -15.76 2.22 -13.94
N LYS A 71 -16.17 3.00 -12.95
CA LYS A 71 -15.90 2.75 -11.53
C LYS A 71 -16.50 1.42 -11.09
N GLY A 72 -15.67 0.61 -10.42
CA GLY A 72 -16.08 -0.73 -9.96
C GLY A 72 -16.08 -1.82 -11.03
N HIS A 73 -15.40 -1.64 -12.17
CA HIS A 73 -15.33 -2.69 -13.19
C HIS A 73 -14.77 -4.02 -12.64
N PRO A 74 -15.37 -5.19 -12.96
CA PRO A 74 -15.00 -6.47 -12.35
C PRO A 74 -13.68 -7.04 -12.87
N GLN A 75 -13.20 -6.60 -14.05
CA GLN A 75 -11.95 -7.12 -14.59
C GLN A 75 -10.74 -6.44 -13.94
N LYS A 76 -9.68 -7.21 -13.71
CA LYS A 76 -8.43 -6.70 -13.13
C LYS A 76 -7.54 -5.95 -14.14
N SER A 77 -7.83 -6.08 -15.43
CA SER A 77 -7.13 -5.37 -16.49
C SER A 77 -7.74 -3.98 -16.70
N HIS A 78 -6.91 -2.96 -16.51
CA HIS A 78 -7.25 -1.59 -16.81
C HIS A 78 -6.95 -1.29 -18.28
N ARG A 79 -7.88 -0.61 -18.95
CA ARG A 79 -7.63 -0.04 -20.27
C ARG A 79 -7.18 1.40 -20.08
N TYR A 80 -5.91 1.66 -20.37
CA TYR A 80 -5.34 3.00 -20.39
C TYR A 80 -5.35 3.50 -21.83
N SER A 81 -5.84 4.70 -22.08
CA SER A 81 -5.71 5.41 -23.37
C SER A 81 -4.88 6.65 -23.18
#